data_AF-A0A949PG52-F1
#
_entry.id   AF-A0A949PG52-F1
#
_cell.length_a   1.000
_cell.length_b   1.000
_cell.length_c   1.000
_cell.angle_alpha   90.00
_cell.angle_beta   90.00
_cell.angle_gamma   90.00
#
_symmetry.space_group_name_H-M   'P 1'
#
loop_
_entity.id
_entity.type
_entity.pdbx_description
1 polymer ?
#
loop_
_entity_poly.entity_id
_entity_poly.type
_entity_poly.pdbx_seq_one_letter_code
_entity_poly.pdbx_strand_id
1 'polypeptide(L)'
;MTIREWVSPFISGRKLDPARHTAARASAEASRIAAGARHTVTYFHQSDDAYSVLTAQVLEALTSRYDIDIKAMVASPPRDDAAPERDALLALARRDACALADKFGLSFSDPGHQPPPELLQLANCILTNAQAHGQFGACVCAIDKALWAEDAQALDELASKFGVSSQRETDAVLVAGADRRHEMGHYLGGTFCYGGEQYWGIDRLYHLEQRLYDLGLCREEGPFAPLAPRPVLGSPSAPVQHGAEIDFYMSLRSPYSHVAAPQLFALAKRYNATVNIKFVLPMMMRGVPASPTKQHYILIDTQREAIQVGVPLGPIADPFGRPAERGLALIPYAVSQGKGEEYVLSFLKGVWSEGIRSGSNRGLRKITSRAGLDWDGVQKHMNNEEWREEAEANRVALYDMGLWGVPSYKVGSVIAWGQDRLWLVEQELAKLAGQ
;
A
#
# COMPACT_ATOMS: atom_id res chain seq x y z
N MET A 1 14.88 -11.97 26.76
CA MET A 1 15.22 -10.68 26.14
C MET A 1 16.45 -10.90 25.30
N THR A 2 16.39 -10.60 24.00
CA THR A 2 17.47 -10.92 23.05
C THR A 2 18.27 -9.66 22.68
N ILE A 3 19.54 -9.80 22.31
CA ILE A 3 20.38 -8.70 21.80
C ILE A 3 19.71 -8.01 20.59
N ARG A 4 18.98 -8.78 19.77
CA ARG A 4 18.22 -8.31 18.61
C ARG A 4 17.14 -7.30 18.98
N GLU A 5 16.38 -7.54 20.05
CA GLU A 5 15.36 -6.61 20.56
C GLU A 5 15.99 -5.31 21.11
N TRP A 6 17.25 -5.37 21.53
CA TRP A 6 17.95 -4.21 22.08
C TRP A 6 18.45 -3.25 21.00
N VAL A 7 18.97 -3.81 19.90
CA VAL A 7 19.62 -3.08 18.80
C VAL A 7 18.64 -2.65 17.70
N SER A 8 17.51 -3.35 17.54
CA SER A 8 16.51 -3.09 16.48
C SER A 8 16.04 -1.61 16.38
N PRO A 9 15.77 -0.89 17.48
CA PRO A 9 15.39 0.52 17.42
C PRO A 9 16.47 1.44 16.84
N PHE A 10 17.76 1.14 17.10
CA PHE A 10 18.87 1.90 16.53
C PHE A 10 19.04 1.63 15.04
N ILE A 11 18.90 0.37 14.61
CA ILE A 11 18.97 0.00 13.19
C ILE A 11 17.83 0.65 12.40
N SER A 12 16.60 0.56 12.90
CA SER A 12 15.44 1.17 12.25
C SER A 12 15.54 2.69 12.22
N GLY A 13 15.94 3.33 13.32
CA GLY A 13 16.19 4.78 13.35
C GLY A 13 17.19 5.23 12.29
N ARG A 14 18.30 4.50 12.12
CA ARG A 14 19.29 4.80 11.06
C ARG A 14 18.79 4.50 9.64
N LYS A 15 17.92 3.49 9.47
CA LYS A 15 17.34 3.17 8.16
C LYS A 15 16.32 4.22 7.72
N LEU A 16 15.55 4.74 8.67
CA LEU A 16 14.52 5.74 8.46
C LEU A 16 15.05 7.18 8.59
N ASP A 17 16.36 7.39 8.60
CA ASP A 17 16.92 8.75 8.68
C ASP A 17 16.69 9.50 7.35
N PRO A 18 15.96 10.62 7.32
CA PRO A 18 15.76 11.40 6.10
C PRO A 18 17.08 11.87 5.45
N ALA A 19 18.12 12.11 6.25
CA ALA A 19 19.44 12.49 5.72
C ALA A 19 20.06 11.35 4.91
N ARG A 20 19.85 10.09 5.32
CA ARG A 20 20.31 8.91 4.58
C ARG A 20 19.60 8.77 3.25
N HIS A 21 18.29 9.01 3.21
CA HIS A 21 17.51 8.99 1.97
C HIS A 21 17.99 10.07 0.99
N THR A 22 18.20 11.29 1.51
CA THR A 22 18.72 12.41 0.72
C THR A 22 20.11 12.10 0.16
N ALA A 23 21.01 11.54 0.98
CA ALA A 23 22.34 11.12 0.55
C ALA A 23 22.29 10.00 -0.51
N ALA A 24 21.38 9.03 -0.37
CA ALA A 24 21.21 7.97 -1.36
C ALA A 24 20.72 8.52 -2.71
N ARG A 25 19.78 9.47 -2.69
CA ARG A 25 19.32 10.17 -3.91
C ARG A 25 20.45 10.96 -4.57
N ALA A 26 21.21 11.73 -3.80
CA ALA A 26 22.35 12.48 -4.29
C ALA A 26 23.43 11.56 -4.89
N SER A 27 23.71 10.43 -4.25
CA SER A 27 24.63 9.42 -4.78
C SER A 27 24.14 8.82 -6.10
N ALA A 28 22.86 8.48 -6.20
CA ALA A 28 22.28 7.94 -7.43
C ALA A 28 22.36 8.95 -8.58
N GLU A 29 22.10 10.23 -8.28
CA GLU A 29 22.18 11.32 -9.24
C GLU A 29 23.62 11.56 -9.72
N ALA A 30 24.59 11.57 -8.80
CA ALA A 30 26.01 11.65 -9.14
C ALA A 30 26.46 10.49 -10.04
N SER A 31 26.02 9.26 -9.76
CA SER A 31 26.31 8.10 -10.61
C SER A 31 25.71 8.22 -12.00
N ARG A 32 24.47 8.74 -12.12
CA ARG A 32 23.81 8.98 -13.41
C ARG A 32 24.57 10.01 -14.24
N ILE A 33 24.95 11.15 -13.63
CA ILE A 33 25.70 12.23 -14.29
C ILE A 33 27.07 11.70 -14.75
N ALA A 34 27.78 10.97 -13.91
CA ALA A 34 29.08 10.38 -14.25
C ALA A 34 29.00 9.41 -15.44
N ALA A 35 27.86 8.72 -15.61
CA ALA A 35 27.61 7.83 -16.74
C ALA A 35 27.09 8.54 -18.00
N GLY A 36 26.81 9.85 -17.95
CA GLY A 36 26.17 10.59 -19.04
C GLY A 36 24.78 10.07 -19.41
N ALA A 37 24.11 9.39 -18.48
CA ALA A 37 22.83 8.71 -18.74
C ALA A 37 21.65 9.68 -18.68
N ARG A 38 20.63 9.47 -19.53
CA ARG A 38 19.34 10.17 -19.40
C ARG A 38 18.61 9.74 -18.12
N HIS A 39 17.61 10.53 -17.71
CA HIS A 39 16.72 10.14 -16.63
C HIS A 39 15.78 9.03 -17.13
N THR A 40 16.01 7.79 -16.70
CA THR A 40 15.18 6.65 -17.11
C THR A 40 14.39 6.10 -15.92
N VAL A 41 13.08 6.07 -16.04
CA VAL A 41 12.16 5.41 -15.11
C VAL A 41 11.86 4.02 -15.65
N THR A 42 12.12 2.97 -14.87
CA THR A 42 11.69 1.61 -15.24
C THR A 42 10.25 1.41 -14.78
N TYR A 43 9.36 0.97 -15.68
CA TYR A 43 7.98 0.63 -15.36
C TYR A 43 7.77 -0.88 -15.52
N PHE A 44 7.23 -1.54 -14.50
CA PHE A 44 6.90 -2.97 -14.56
C PHE A 44 5.40 -3.16 -14.76
N HIS A 45 5.03 -3.78 -15.87
CA HIS A 45 3.64 -4.01 -16.25
C HIS A 45 3.29 -5.49 -16.15
N GLN A 46 2.12 -5.78 -15.59
CA GLN A 46 1.54 -7.13 -15.52
C GLN A 46 0.11 -7.06 -16.08
N SER A 47 -0.15 -7.73 -17.19
CA SER A 47 -1.38 -7.53 -17.97
C SER A 47 -2.67 -7.99 -17.28
N ASP A 48 -2.59 -8.96 -16.35
CA ASP A 48 -3.70 -9.47 -15.53
C ASP A 48 -3.77 -8.80 -14.13
N ASP A 49 -3.08 -7.67 -13.95
CA ASP A 49 -3.17 -6.84 -12.74
C ASP A 49 -3.91 -5.53 -13.02
N ALA A 50 -5.08 -5.35 -12.42
CA ALA A 50 -5.90 -4.16 -12.59
C ALA A 50 -5.17 -2.85 -12.22
N TYR A 51 -4.24 -2.88 -11.25
CA TYR A 51 -3.43 -1.71 -10.93
C TYR A 51 -2.42 -1.37 -12.02
N SER A 52 -1.88 -2.37 -12.72
CA SER A 52 -1.02 -2.17 -13.89
C SER A 52 -1.79 -1.51 -15.04
N VAL A 53 -3.06 -1.89 -15.24
CA VAL A 53 -3.95 -1.28 -16.25
C VAL A 53 -4.20 0.20 -15.97
N LEU A 54 -4.49 0.56 -14.72
CA LEU A 54 -4.64 1.96 -14.33
C LEU A 54 -3.34 2.74 -14.53
N THR A 55 -2.23 2.15 -14.10
CA THR A 55 -0.93 2.82 -14.13
C THR A 55 -0.40 3.00 -15.56
N ALA A 56 -0.77 2.11 -16.49
CA ALA A 56 -0.41 2.25 -17.89
C ALA A 56 -1.00 3.52 -18.54
N GLN A 57 -2.17 3.97 -18.09
CA GLN A 57 -2.88 5.12 -18.67
C GLN A 57 -2.18 6.46 -18.45
N VAL A 58 -1.26 6.55 -17.47
CA VAL A 58 -0.55 7.79 -17.17
C VAL A 58 0.84 7.88 -17.79
N LEU A 59 1.32 6.83 -18.48
CA LEU A 59 2.70 6.78 -18.99
C LEU A 59 3.00 7.89 -20.00
N GLU A 60 2.10 8.12 -20.95
CA GLU A 60 2.25 9.16 -21.97
C GLU A 60 2.19 10.57 -21.36
N ALA A 61 1.27 10.79 -20.43
CA ALA A 61 1.18 12.05 -19.70
C ALA A 61 2.47 12.31 -18.90
N LEU A 62 3.06 11.27 -18.30
CA LEU A 62 4.28 11.39 -17.51
C LEU A 62 5.50 11.78 -18.36
N THR A 63 5.70 11.16 -19.54
CA THR A 63 6.81 11.52 -20.45
C THR A 63 6.58 12.85 -21.17
N SER A 64 5.32 13.25 -21.36
CA SER A 64 4.99 14.57 -21.88
C SER A 64 5.26 15.68 -20.86
N ARG A 65 5.07 15.40 -19.56
CA ARG A 65 5.23 16.36 -18.47
C ARG A 65 6.67 16.49 -17.98
N TYR A 66 7.44 15.41 -18.00
CA TYR A 66 8.81 15.37 -17.47
C TYR A 66 9.83 14.96 -18.54
N ASP A 67 11.04 15.54 -18.51
CA ASP A 67 12.16 15.12 -19.37
C ASP A 67 12.79 13.81 -18.88
N ILE A 68 12.06 12.72 -19.10
CA ILE A 68 12.44 11.36 -18.75
C ILE A 68 12.17 10.40 -19.91
N ASP A 69 12.86 9.27 -19.88
CA ASP A 69 12.54 8.10 -20.69
C ASP A 69 11.84 7.06 -19.81
N ILE A 70 10.81 6.38 -20.32
CA ILE A 70 10.20 5.23 -19.64
C ILE A 70 10.71 3.94 -20.30
N LYS A 71 11.35 3.10 -19.49
CA LYS A 71 11.70 1.72 -19.87
C LYS A 71 10.64 0.77 -19.32
N ALA A 72 9.67 0.43 -20.16
CA ALA A 72 8.66 -0.57 -19.81
C ALA A 72 9.25 -1.99 -19.81
N MET A 73 8.83 -2.79 -18.85
CA MET A 73 9.18 -4.20 -18.70
C MET A 73 7.91 -4.99 -18.36
N VAL A 74 7.44 -5.82 -19.28
CA VAL A 74 6.41 -6.83 -18.99
C VAL A 74 6.98 -7.85 -18.01
N ALA A 75 6.17 -8.26 -17.05
CA ALA A 75 6.61 -9.15 -15.99
C ALA A 75 5.50 -10.09 -15.56
N SER A 76 5.87 -11.32 -15.22
CA SER A 76 4.93 -12.29 -14.66
C SER A 76 4.39 -11.84 -13.28
N PRO A 77 3.30 -12.46 -12.79
CA PRO A 77 2.79 -12.19 -11.46
C PRO A 77 3.85 -12.33 -10.35
N PRO A 78 3.63 -11.69 -9.18
CA PRO A 78 4.50 -11.89 -8.01
C PRO A 78 4.68 -13.38 -7.70
N ARG A 79 5.78 -13.75 -7.05
CA ARG A 79 5.95 -15.10 -6.47
C ARG A 79 4.99 -15.29 -5.29
N ASP A 80 4.64 -16.54 -4.96
CA ASP A 80 3.62 -16.83 -3.94
C ASP A 80 4.02 -16.37 -2.53
N ASP A 81 5.32 -16.34 -2.23
CA ASP A 81 5.83 -15.79 -0.97
C ASP A 81 5.61 -14.27 -0.82
N ALA A 82 5.41 -13.56 -1.94
CA ALA A 82 5.12 -12.13 -1.97
C ALA A 82 3.61 -11.84 -1.94
N ALA A 83 2.78 -12.74 -2.47
CA ALA A 83 1.32 -12.62 -2.56
C ALA A 83 0.62 -13.93 -2.12
N PRO A 84 0.66 -14.26 -0.81
CA PRO A 84 0.17 -15.53 -0.27
C PRO A 84 -1.36 -15.71 -0.33
N GLU A 85 -2.10 -14.61 -0.51
CA GLU A 85 -3.57 -14.59 -0.59
C GLU A 85 -3.97 -14.11 -1.99
N ARG A 86 -3.54 -14.87 -3.01
CA ARG A 86 -3.58 -14.44 -4.42
C ARG A 86 -4.98 -14.12 -4.90
N ASP A 87 -5.93 -15.04 -4.73
CA ASP A 87 -7.27 -14.88 -5.28
C ASP A 87 -7.99 -13.70 -4.65
N ALA A 88 -7.85 -13.53 -3.34
CA ALA A 88 -8.38 -12.38 -2.62
C ALA A 88 -7.71 -11.08 -3.10
N LEU A 89 -6.39 -11.08 -3.36
CA LEU A 89 -5.68 -9.93 -3.93
C LEU A 89 -6.17 -9.57 -5.32
N LEU A 90 -6.40 -10.54 -6.20
CA LEU A 90 -6.91 -10.29 -7.54
C LEU A 90 -8.35 -9.75 -7.49
N ALA A 91 -9.22 -10.33 -6.66
CA ALA A 91 -10.59 -9.85 -6.48
C ALA A 91 -10.66 -8.45 -5.86
N LEU A 92 -9.76 -8.14 -4.92
CA LEU A 92 -9.63 -6.81 -4.34
C LEU A 92 -9.11 -5.80 -5.38
N ALA A 93 -8.07 -6.16 -6.14
CA ALA A 93 -7.47 -5.29 -7.13
C ALA A 93 -8.47 -4.81 -8.19
N ARG A 94 -9.35 -5.69 -8.68
CA ARG A 94 -10.37 -5.29 -9.67
C ARG A 94 -11.38 -4.28 -9.10
N ARG A 95 -11.94 -4.56 -7.92
CA ARG A 95 -12.90 -3.67 -7.26
C ARG A 95 -12.29 -2.33 -6.89
N ASP A 96 -11.08 -2.36 -6.33
CA ASP A 96 -10.37 -1.16 -5.90
C ASP A 96 -9.91 -0.32 -7.11
N ALA A 97 -9.49 -0.96 -8.21
CA ALA A 97 -9.13 -0.27 -9.43
C ALA A 97 -10.32 0.49 -10.04
N CYS A 98 -11.56 0.00 -9.92
CA CYS A 98 -12.74 0.78 -10.32
C CYS A 98 -12.86 2.07 -9.51
N ALA A 99 -12.73 1.97 -8.19
CA ALA A 99 -12.80 3.13 -7.30
C ALA A 99 -11.69 4.15 -7.58
N LEU A 100 -10.46 3.67 -7.82
CA LEU A 100 -9.34 4.53 -8.21
C LEU A 100 -9.56 5.16 -9.58
N ALA A 101 -10.11 4.43 -10.55
CA ALA A 101 -10.42 4.96 -11.87
C ALA A 101 -11.35 6.17 -11.77
N ASP A 102 -12.45 6.03 -11.04
CA ASP A 102 -13.39 7.11 -10.77
C ASP A 102 -12.71 8.29 -10.05
N LYS A 103 -11.86 7.99 -9.05
CA LYS A 103 -11.17 9.02 -8.26
C LYS A 103 -10.19 9.86 -9.07
N PHE A 104 -9.48 9.25 -10.01
CA PHE A 104 -8.40 9.87 -10.77
C PHE A 104 -8.77 10.21 -12.22
N GLY A 105 -10.03 9.99 -12.62
CA GLY A 105 -10.47 10.21 -14.00
C GLY A 105 -9.80 9.26 -15.00
N LEU A 106 -9.45 8.04 -14.55
CA LEU A 106 -8.94 6.97 -15.39
C LEU A 106 -10.09 6.03 -15.79
N SER A 107 -9.80 4.99 -16.56
CA SER A 107 -10.79 4.02 -17.04
C SER A 107 -10.45 2.60 -16.59
N PHE A 108 -11.35 1.97 -15.85
CA PHE A 108 -11.33 0.54 -15.58
C PHE A 108 -12.73 0.05 -15.22
N SER A 109 -13.10 -1.14 -15.67
CA SER A 109 -14.36 -1.79 -15.33
C SER A 109 -14.05 -3.22 -14.90
N ASP A 110 -14.51 -3.63 -13.72
CA ASP A 110 -14.35 -4.99 -13.23
C ASP A 110 -15.34 -5.92 -13.96
N PRO A 111 -14.88 -6.86 -14.81
CA PRO A 111 -15.77 -7.83 -15.46
C PRO A 111 -16.24 -8.93 -14.50
N GLY A 112 -15.80 -8.92 -13.23
CA GLY A 112 -16.14 -9.89 -12.20
C GLY A 112 -15.14 -11.05 -12.10
N HIS A 113 -14.25 -11.22 -13.08
CA HIS A 113 -13.23 -12.27 -13.10
C HIS A 113 -11.93 -11.80 -13.75
N GLN A 114 -10.90 -12.66 -13.74
CA GLN A 114 -9.65 -12.38 -14.45
C GLN A 114 -9.81 -12.68 -15.96
N PRO A 115 -9.00 -12.03 -16.83
CA PRO A 115 -9.01 -12.32 -18.26
C PRO A 115 -8.74 -13.81 -18.56
N PRO A 116 -9.36 -14.38 -19.61
CA PRO A 116 -9.11 -15.75 -20.04
C PRO A 116 -7.62 -16.00 -20.35
N PRO A 117 -7.04 -17.16 -19.98
CA PRO A 117 -5.62 -17.44 -20.18
C PRO A 117 -5.14 -17.32 -21.62
N GLU A 118 -5.96 -17.68 -22.61
CA GLU A 118 -5.62 -17.60 -24.03
C GLU A 118 -5.49 -16.15 -24.51
N LEU A 119 -6.40 -15.26 -24.08
CA LEU A 119 -6.32 -13.83 -24.40
C LEU A 119 -5.16 -13.16 -23.66
N LEU A 120 -4.92 -13.53 -22.41
CA LEU A 120 -3.76 -13.07 -21.63
C LEU A 120 -2.44 -13.47 -22.30
N GLN A 121 -2.37 -14.70 -22.81
CA GLN A 121 -1.21 -15.20 -23.55
C GLN A 121 -0.96 -14.34 -24.80
N LEU A 122 -1.99 -14.10 -25.61
CA LEU A 122 -1.88 -13.27 -26.81
C LEU A 122 -1.47 -11.83 -26.46
N ALA A 123 -2.12 -11.19 -25.49
CA ALA A 123 -1.78 -9.85 -25.02
C ALA A 123 -0.31 -9.74 -24.60
N ASN A 124 0.20 -10.71 -23.85
CA ASN A 124 1.61 -10.76 -23.44
C ASN A 124 2.56 -10.92 -24.62
N CYS A 125 2.20 -11.71 -25.65
CA CYS A 125 3.00 -11.83 -26.87
C CYS A 125 3.07 -10.52 -27.67
N ILE A 126 1.96 -9.77 -27.75
CA ILE A 126 1.93 -8.45 -28.39
C ILE A 126 2.79 -7.46 -27.59
N LEU A 127 2.60 -7.38 -26.27
CA LEU A 127 3.34 -6.46 -25.41
C LEU A 127 4.83 -6.77 -25.35
N THR A 128 5.22 -8.04 -25.41
CA THR A 128 6.63 -8.45 -25.49
C THR A 128 7.27 -7.93 -26.77
N ASN A 129 6.61 -8.10 -27.91
CA ASN A 129 7.10 -7.58 -29.19
C ASN A 129 7.16 -6.04 -29.16
N ALA A 130 6.08 -5.39 -28.70
CA ALA A 130 6.02 -3.94 -28.58
C ALA A 130 7.12 -3.38 -27.65
N GLN A 131 7.44 -4.06 -26.55
CA GLN A 131 8.57 -3.70 -25.69
C GLN A 131 9.90 -3.77 -26.44
N ALA A 132 10.16 -4.86 -27.17
CA ALA A 132 11.40 -5.04 -27.92
C ALA A 132 11.62 -3.97 -29.01
N HIS A 133 10.52 -3.45 -29.57
CA HIS A 133 10.53 -2.45 -30.64
C HIS A 133 10.26 -1.01 -30.16
N GLY A 134 10.20 -0.74 -28.85
CA GLY A 134 9.96 0.60 -28.30
C GLY A 134 8.55 1.15 -28.56
N GLN A 135 7.58 0.29 -28.83
CA GLN A 135 6.19 0.61 -29.13
C GLN A 135 5.23 0.40 -27.94
N PHE A 136 5.74 -0.04 -26.78
CA PHE A 136 4.93 -0.38 -25.60
C PHE A 136 3.92 0.72 -25.22
N GLY A 137 4.38 1.97 -25.07
CA GLY A 137 3.50 3.08 -24.67
C GLY A 137 2.40 3.39 -25.69
N ALA A 138 2.61 3.05 -26.97
CA ALA A 138 1.65 3.31 -28.04
C ALA A 138 0.50 2.28 -28.10
N CYS A 139 0.65 1.11 -27.44
CA CYS A 139 -0.30 0.02 -27.55
C CYS A 139 -0.84 -0.51 -26.21
N VAL A 140 -0.13 -0.31 -25.09
CA VAL A 140 -0.49 -0.93 -23.80
C VAL A 140 -1.94 -0.66 -23.38
N CYS A 141 -2.41 0.59 -23.44
CA CYS A 141 -3.78 0.92 -23.04
C CYS A 141 -4.84 0.25 -23.93
N ALA A 142 -4.56 0.09 -25.23
CA ALA A 142 -5.48 -0.56 -26.16
C ALA A 142 -5.51 -2.08 -25.93
N ILE A 143 -4.35 -2.68 -25.67
CA ILE A 143 -4.20 -4.12 -25.37
C ILE A 143 -4.87 -4.44 -24.04
N ASP A 144 -4.61 -3.66 -22.99
CA ASP A 144 -5.24 -3.84 -21.68
C ASP A 144 -6.77 -3.75 -21.79
N LYS A 145 -7.27 -2.72 -22.49
CA LYS A 145 -8.70 -2.56 -22.70
C LYS A 145 -9.32 -3.76 -23.42
N ALA A 146 -8.70 -4.23 -24.50
CA ALA A 146 -9.19 -5.38 -25.26
C ALA A 146 -9.14 -6.68 -24.43
N LEU A 147 -8.04 -6.90 -23.68
CA LEU A 147 -7.86 -8.05 -22.81
C LEU A 147 -8.94 -8.12 -21.73
N TRP A 148 -9.16 -7.03 -21.01
CA TRP A 148 -10.11 -6.97 -19.89
C TRP A 148 -11.57 -6.87 -20.32
N ALA A 149 -11.83 -6.48 -21.58
CA ALA A 149 -13.14 -6.55 -22.20
C ALA A 149 -13.40 -7.89 -22.92
N GLU A 150 -12.43 -8.81 -22.92
CA GLU A 150 -12.47 -10.09 -23.64
C GLU A 150 -12.73 -9.94 -25.15
N ASP A 151 -12.24 -8.85 -25.72
CA ASP A 151 -12.39 -8.52 -27.14
C ASP A 151 -11.25 -9.19 -27.94
N ALA A 152 -11.47 -10.47 -28.27
CA ALA A 152 -10.52 -11.26 -29.06
C ALA A 152 -10.24 -10.63 -30.43
N GLN A 153 -11.26 -10.06 -31.07
CA GLN A 153 -11.09 -9.42 -32.38
C GLN A 153 -10.17 -8.20 -32.30
N ALA A 154 -10.36 -7.34 -31.30
CA ALA A 154 -9.48 -6.20 -31.09
C ALA A 154 -8.03 -6.63 -30.78
N LEU A 155 -7.83 -7.72 -30.04
CA LEU A 155 -6.49 -8.28 -29.80
C LEU A 155 -5.84 -8.81 -31.09
N ASP A 156 -6.60 -9.48 -31.97
CA ASP A 156 -6.08 -9.96 -33.26
C ASP A 156 -5.70 -8.80 -34.20
N GLU A 157 -6.49 -7.72 -34.20
CA GLU A 157 -6.17 -6.49 -34.94
C GLU A 157 -4.90 -5.82 -34.38
N LEU A 158 -4.75 -5.76 -33.06
CA LEU A 158 -3.54 -5.24 -32.40
C LEU A 158 -2.32 -6.13 -32.66
N ALA A 159 -2.47 -7.45 -32.65
CA ALA A 159 -1.42 -8.41 -33.02
C ALA A 159 -0.96 -8.22 -34.46
N SER A 160 -1.90 -8.02 -35.38
CA SER A 160 -1.59 -7.72 -36.79
C SER A 160 -0.84 -6.40 -36.96
N LYS A 161 -1.19 -5.38 -36.16
CA LYS A 161 -0.60 -4.04 -36.22
C LYS A 161 0.79 -3.94 -35.57
N PHE A 162 0.96 -4.52 -34.38
CA PHE A 162 2.16 -4.37 -33.56
C PHE A 162 3.07 -5.59 -33.58
N GLY A 163 2.65 -6.69 -34.23
CA GLY A 163 3.38 -7.95 -34.23
C GLY A 163 3.23 -8.73 -32.93
N VAL A 164 3.71 -9.98 -32.94
CA VAL A 164 3.68 -10.90 -31.80
C VAL A 164 5.02 -11.61 -31.66
N SER A 165 5.48 -11.74 -30.43
CA SER A 165 6.61 -12.61 -30.09
C SER A 165 6.15 -14.07 -30.00
N SER A 166 7.09 -15.01 -30.11
CA SER A 166 6.80 -16.42 -29.87
C SER A 166 6.48 -16.66 -28.39
N GLN A 167 5.67 -17.69 -28.08
CA GLN A 167 5.33 -17.99 -26.68
C GLN A 167 6.57 -18.19 -25.80
N ARG A 168 7.56 -18.94 -26.32
CA ARG A 168 8.80 -19.22 -25.59
C ARG A 168 9.60 -17.95 -25.28
N GLU A 169 9.62 -17.00 -26.20
CA GLU A 169 10.26 -15.70 -25.99
C GLU A 169 9.50 -14.88 -24.96
N THR A 170 8.17 -14.80 -25.09
CA THR A 170 7.28 -14.13 -24.14
C THR A 170 7.46 -14.65 -22.72
N ASP A 171 7.46 -15.97 -22.52
CA ASP A 171 7.67 -16.59 -21.21
C ASP A 171 9.03 -16.18 -20.60
N ALA A 172 10.09 -16.19 -21.41
CA ALA A 172 11.41 -15.79 -20.98
C ALA A 172 11.48 -14.30 -20.58
N VAL A 173 10.82 -13.42 -21.35
CA VAL A 173 10.77 -11.98 -21.07
C VAL A 173 9.95 -11.70 -19.80
N LEU A 174 8.82 -12.36 -19.59
CA LEU A 174 8.00 -12.21 -18.40
C LEU A 174 8.76 -12.62 -17.12
N VAL A 175 9.51 -13.73 -17.17
CA VAL A 175 10.37 -14.18 -16.07
C VAL A 175 11.50 -13.18 -15.82
N ALA A 176 12.20 -12.74 -16.87
CA ALA A 176 13.27 -11.76 -16.75
C ALA A 176 12.78 -10.42 -16.19
N GLY A 177 11.57 -9.99 -16.58
CA GLY A 177 10.92 -8.80 -16.04
C GLY A 177 10.60 -8.94 -14.55
N ALA A 178 10.06 -10.08 -14.13
CA ALA A 178 9.77 -10.37 -12.73
C ALA A 178 11.04 -10.45 -11.86
N ASP A 179 12.10 -11.07 -12.37
CA ASP A 179 13.41 -11.13 -11.69
C ASP A 179 14.01 -9.73 -11.59
N ARG A 180 13.95 -8.94 -12.66
CA ARG A 180 14.44 -7.55 -12.63
C ARG A 180 13.66 -6.68 -11.65
N ARG A 181 12.33 -6.85 -11.57
CA ARG A 181 11.49 -6.17 -10.57
C ARG A 181 11.90 -6.54 -9.15
N HIS A 182 12.19 -7.81 -8.92
CA HIS A 182 12.67 -8.31 -7.62
C HIS A 182 14.03 -7.74 -7.24
N GLU A 183 14.99 -7.74 -8.16
CA GLU A 183 16.31 -7.09 -7.98
C GLU A 183 16.19 -5.60 -7.68
N MET A 184 15.24 -4.92 -8.32
CA MET A 184 14.93 -3.53 -8.07
C MET A 184 14.14 -3.31 -6.78
N GLY A 185 13.89 -4.34 -5.96
CA GLY A 185 13.37 -4.19 -4.61
C GLY A 185 11.84 -4.18 -4.51
N HIS A 186 11.10 -4.49 -5.57
CA HIS A 186 9.65 -4.66 -5.51
C HIS A 186 9.18 -6.03 -6.01
N TYR A 187 7.86 -6.22 -6.12
CA TYR A 187 7.23 -7.51 -6.37
C TYR A 187 5.87 -7.41 -7.05
N LEU A 188 5.20 -6.24 -7.04
CA LEU A 188 3.89 -6.04 -7.65
C LEU A 188 4.00 -5.45 -9.06
N GLY A 189 3.02 -5.75 -9.92
CA GLY A 189 2.79 -5.00 -11.15
C GLY A 189 2.49 -3.52 -10.88
N GLY A 190 2.43 -2.72 -11.95
CA GLY A 190 2.12 -1.29 -11.89
C GLY A 190 3.20 -0.46 -11.19
N THR A 191 4.41 -0.99 -11.05
CA THR A 191 5.45 -0.35 -10.24
C THR A 191 6.41 0.45 -11.10
N PHE A 192 6.68 1.69 -10.70
CA PHE A 192 7.80 2.48 -11.19
C PHE A 192 9.04 2.28 -10.30
N CYS A 193 10.22 2.23 -10.92
CA CYS A 193 11.51 2.22 -10.25
C CYS A 193 12.40 3.33 -10.83
N TYR A 194 12.91 4.21 -9.96
CA TYR A 194 13.75 5.32 -10.37
C TYR A 194 14.82 5.63 -9.31
N GLY A 195 16.09 5.68 -9.75
CA GLY A 195 17.24 6.04 -8.92
C GLY A 195 17.28 5.36 -7.54
N GLY A 196 17.05 4.04 -7.53
CA GLY A 196 17.09 3.18 -6.33
C GLY A 196 15.79 3.11 -5.51
N GLU A 197 14.74 3.80 -5.93
CA GLU A 197 13.46 3.86 -5.22
C GLU A 197 12.31 3.30 -6.07
N GLN A 198 11.31 2.73 -5.38
CA GLN A 198 10.14 2.09 -5.97
C GLN A 198 8.90 2.91 -5.63
N TYR A 199 7.97 3.04 -6.58
CA TYR A 199 6.72 3.79 -6.46
C TYR A 199 5.61 2.93 -7.05
N TRP A 200 4.78 2.35 -6.17
CA TRP A 200 3.74 1.41 -6.58
C TRP A 200 2.47 2.13 -7.06
N GLY A 201 2.13 1.88 -8.32
CA GLY A 201 0.87 2.27 -8.92
C GLY A 201 0.62 3.78 -8.96
N ILE A 202 -0.62 4.11 -9.31
CA ILE A 202 -1.16 5.47 -9.25
C ILE A 202 -1.06 6.06 -7.83
N ASP A 203 -1.26 5.23 -6.80
CA ASP A 203 -1.25 5.65 -5.39
C ASP A 203 0.09 6.20 -4.89
N ARG A 204 1.21 5.92 -5.55
CA ARG A 204 2.54 6.45 -5.20
C ARG A 204 3.17 7.29 -6.31
N LEU A 205 2.45 7.53 -7.40
CA LEU A 205 2.95 8.30 -8.54
C LEU A 205 3.37 9.71 -8.14
N TYR A 206 2.61 10.37 -7.27
CA TYR A 206 2.93 11.71 -6.78
C TYR A 206 4.30 11.80 -6.08
N HIS A 207 4.80 10.73 -5.46
CA HIS A 207 6.16 10.72 -4.88
C HIS A 207 7.24 10.65 -5.95
N LEU A 208 6.99 9.92 -7.04
CA LEU A 208 7.89 9.90 -8.19
C LEU A 208 7.90 11.30 -8.83
N GLU A 209 6.71 11.85 -9.12
CA GLU A 209 6.56 13.16 -9.73
C GLU A 209 7.20 14.27 -8.90
N GLN A 210 7.04 14.25 -7.56
CA GLN A 210 7.71 15.20 -6.67
C GLN A 210 9.23 15.11 -6.83
N ARG A 211 9.78 13.89 -6.87
CA ARG A 211 11.23 13.70 -7.06
C ARG A 211 11.70 14.20 -8.42
N LEU A 212 10.93 13.99 -9.48
CA LEU A 212 11.26 14.48 -10.82
C LEU A 212 11.16 16.02 -10.90
N TYR A 213 10.17 16.60 -10.23
CA TYR A 213 9.99 18.04 -10.10
C TYR A 213 11.16 18.69 -9.33
N ASP A 214 11.57 18.11 -8.20
CA ASP A 214 12.71 18.60 -7.39
C ASP A 214 14.04 18.54 -8.15
N LEU A 215 14.15 17.65 -9.15
CA LEU A 215 15.30 17.57 -10.06
C LEU A 215 15.24 18.58 -11.22
N GLY A 216 14.17 19.38 -11.32
CA GLY A 216 13.98 20.35 -12.39
C GLY A 216 13.61 19.72 -13.74
N LEU A 217 13.03 18.52 -13.74
CA LEU A 217 12.70 17.78 -14.97
C LEU A 217 11.32 18.12 -15.53
N CYS A 218 10.51 18.88 -14.81
CA CYS A 218 9.20 19.31 -15.28
C CYS A 218 9.37 20.23 -16.50
N ARG A 219 8.71 19.90 -17.62
CA ARG A 219 8.73 20.73 -18.84
C ARG A 219 7.84 21.97 -18.72
N GLU A 220 6.92 21.95 -17.77
CA GLU A 220 6.01 23.06 -17.47
C GLU A 220 6.55 23.91 -16.32
N GLU A 221 6.43 25.22 -16.46
CA GLU A 221 6.65 26.16 -15.36
C GLU A 221 5.42 26.21 -14.44
N GLY A 222 5.65 26.34 -13.13
CA GLY A 222 4.57 26.51 -12.17
C GLY A 222 4.75 25.69 -10.89
N PRO A 223 3.80 25.78 -9.95
CA PRO A 223 3.83 24.99 -8.73
C PRO A 223 3.68 23.50 -9.04
N PHE A 224 4.21 22.67 -8.14
CA PHE A 224 4.05 21.22 -8.24
C PHE A 224 2.57 20.82 -8.24
N ALA A 225 2.16 20.15 -9.32
CA ALA A 225 0.83 19.59 -9.50
C ALA A 225 0.98 18.19 -10.13
N PRO A 226 0.86 17.10 -9.36
CA PRO A 226 1.01 15.74 -9.87
C PRO A 226 -0.21 15.30 -10.68
N LEU A 227 -0.02 14.37 -11.60
CA LEU A 227 -1.08 13.74 -12.40
C LEU A 227 -2.09 13.00 -11.51
N ALA A 228 -1.62 12.37 -10.44
CA ALA A 228 -2.45 11.66 -9.47
C ALA A 228 -2.16 12.14 -8.04
N PRO A 229 -2.76 13.26 -7.59
CA PRO A 229 -2.50 13.81 -6.26
C PRO A 229 -3.03 12.88 -5.16
N ARG A 230 -2.31 12.81 -4.03
CA ARG A 230 -2.79 12.09 -2.84
C ARG A 230 -4.21 12.56 -2.46
N PRO A 231 -5.19 11.65 -2.30
CA PRO A 231 -6.49 12.01 -1.75
C PRO A 231 -6.36 12.64 -0.36
N VAL A 232 -6.97 13.81 -0.17
CA VAL A 232 -6.99 14.53 1.11
C VAL A 232 -8.35 14.33 1.77
N LEU A 233 -8.36 14.06 3.08
CA LEU A 233 -9.60 13.91 3.85
C LEU A 233 -10.20 15.26 4.21
N GLY A 234 -11.43 15.50 3.77
CA GLY A 234 -12.21 16.72 4.01
C GLY A 234 -12.96 16.75 5.34
N SER A 235 -13.92 17.66 5.45
CA SER A 235 -14.84 17.77 6.59
C SER A 235 -16.27 17.60 6.08
N PRO A 236 -17.23 17.19 6.93
CA PRO A 236 -18.62 17.15 6.51
C PRO A 236 -19.10 18.55 6.11
N SER A 237 -20.01 18.61 5.13
CA SER A 237 -20.62 19.86 4.63
C SER A 237 -21.57 20.50 5.65
N ALA A 238 -22.11 19.71 6.58
CA ALA A 238 -22.94 20.16 7.70
C ALA A 238 -22.68 19.31 8.97
N PRO A 239 -23.02 19.81 10.17
CA PRO A 239 -22.91 19.01 11.40
C PRO A 239 -23.68 17.68 11.32
N VAL A 240 -23.01 16.57 11.63
CA VAL A 240 -23.61 15.23 11.63
C VAL A 240 -24.12 14.90 13.03
N GLN A 241 -25.44 14.80 13.21
CA GLN A 241 -26.04 14.52 14.52
C GLN A 241 -25.93 13.05 14.94
N HIS A 242 -26.15 12.12 14.00
CA HIS A 242 -26.04 10.68 14.23
C HIS A 242 -25.05 10.12 13.21
N GLY A 243 -23.82 9.86 13.66
CA GLY A 243 -22.80 9.29 12.78
C GLY A 243 -22.96 7.77 12.63
N ALA A 244 -22.37 7.25 11.55
CA ALA A 244 -22.34 5.82 11.28
C ALA A 244 -21.33 5.09 12.18
N GLU A 245 -21.32 3.77 12.10
CA GLU A 245 -20.26 2.95 12.69
C GLU A 245 -19.17 2.62 11.66
N ILE A 246 -17.94 2.53 12.16
CA ILE A 246 -16.76 2.15 11.39
C ILE A 246 -16.10 0.95 12.06
N ASP A 247 -16.16 -0.22 11.41
CA ASP A 247 -15.35 -1.35 11.83
C ASP A 247 -13.90 -1.15 11.36
N PHE A 248 -12.99 -0.92 12.30
CA PHE A 248 -11.56 -0.69 12.04
C PHE A 248 -10.74 -1.94 12.31
N TYR A 249 -10.43 -2.68 11.25
CA TYR A 249 -9.58 -3.85 11.32
C TYR A 249 -8.11 -3.46 11.39
N MET A 250 -7.44 -3.81 12.48
CA MET A 250 -6.10 -3.30 12.76
C MET A 250 -5.17 -4.33 13.40
N SER A 251 -3.86 -4.10 13.29
CA SER A 251 -2.87 -4.84 14.06
C SER A 251 -1.84 -3.90 14.66
N LEU A 252 -1.47 -4.15 15.92
CA LEU A 252 -0.42 -3.39 16.62
C LEU A 252 0.96 -3.55 15.97
N ARG A 253 1.15 -4.56 15.13
CA ARG A 253 2.36 -4.81 14.35
C ARG A 253 2.27 -4.35 12.89
N SER A 254 1.24 -3.61 12.50
CA SER A 254 1.15 -3.04 11.15
C SER A 254 1.63 -1.57 11.17
N PRO A 255 2.69 -1.22 10.42
CA PRO A 255 3.11 0.17 10.30
C PRO A 255 2.05 1.00 9.56
N TYR A 256 1.29 0.42 8.62
CA TYR A 256 0.17 1.12 7.99
C TYR A 256 -1.00 1.34 8.95
N SER A 257 -1.24 0.44 9.92
CA SER A 257 -2.23 0.72 10.99
C SER A 257 -1.79 1.89 11.87
N HIS A 258 -0.48 2.05 12.11
CA HIS A 258 0.08 3.23 12.80
C HIS A 258 -0.16 4.52 12.03
N VAL A 259 0.01 4.53 10.71
CA VAL A 259 -0.26 5.71 9.86
C VAL A 259 -1.76 6.00 9.76
N ALA A 260 -2.59 4.97 9.65
CA ALA A 260 -4.04 5.12 9.49
C ALA A 260 -4.76 5.57 10.76
N ALA A 261 -4.41 5.02 11.92
CA ALA A 261 -5.21 5.17 13.14
C ALA A 261 -5.46 6.65 13.54
N PRO A 262 -4.45 7.54 13.59
CA PRO A 262 -4.68 8.95 13.93
C PRO A 262 -5.64 9.65 12.95
N GLN A 263 -5.51 9.35 11.66
CA GLN A 263 -6.35 9.93 10.61
C GLN A 263 -7.79 9.42 10.73
N LEU A 264 -7.98 8.12 10.95
CA LEU A 264 -9.29 7.51 11.11
C LEU A 264 -10.03 8.06 12.33
N PHE A 265 -9.40 8.09 13.50
CA PHE A 265 -10.04 8.61 14.72
C PHE A 265 -10.39 10.09 14.60
N ALA A 266 -9.54 10.89 13.93
CA ALA A 266 -9.85 12.28 13.62
C ALA A 266 -11.04 12.41 12.65
N LEU A 267 -11.07 11.58 11.60
CA LEU A 267 -12.19 11.51 10.65
C LEU A 267 -13.50 11.14 11.34
N ALA A 268 -13.48 10.10 12.17
CA ALA A 268 -14.65 9.64 12.91
C ALA A 268 -15.24 10.75 13.79
N LYS A 269 -14.39 11.52 14.51
CA LYS A 269 -14.83 12.68 15.30
C LYS A 269 -15.50 13.76 14.45
N ARG A 270 -14.96 14.05 13.25
CA ARG A 270 -15.56 15.05 12.34
C ARG A 270 -16.97 14.64 11.90
N TYR A 271 -17.19 13.34 11.68
CA TYR A 271 -18.47 12.78 11.24
C TYR A 271 -19.36 12.27 12.38
N ASN A 272 -18.99 12.52 13.64
CA ASN A 272 -19.67 11.97 14.82
C ASN A 272 -19.87 10.43 14.77
N ALA A 273 -18.94 9.72 14.11
CA ALA A 273 -18.99 8.29 13.88
C ALA A 273 -18.33 7.51 15.02
N THR A 274 -18.83 6.29 15.28
CA THR A 274 -18.26 5.39 16.28
C THR A 274 -17.25 4.44 15.62
N VAL A 275 -16.05 4.33 16.18
CA VAL A 275 -15.03 3.38 15.70
C VAL A 275 -15.05 2.12 16.54
N ASN A 276 -15.42 1.00 15.92
CA ASN A 276 -15.33 -0.34 16.48
C ASN A 276 -13.92 -0.89 16.22
N ILE A 277 -13.10 -1.06 17.25
CA ILE A 277 -11.71 -1.54 17.10
C ILE A 277 -11.72 -3.06 16.90
N LYS A 278 -11.53 -3.52 15.66
CA LYS A 278 -11.49 -4.94 15.28
C LYS A 278 -10.03 -5.41 15.17
N PHE A 279 -9.42 -5.84 16.28
CA PHE A 279 -8.01 -6.22 16.27
C PHE A 279 -7.79 -7.65 15.74
N VAL A 280 -6.68 -7.85 15.01
CA VAL A 280 -6.26 -9.17 14.50
C VAL A 280 -4.79 -9.48 14.81
N LEU A 281 -4.48 -10.78 14.95
CA LEU A 281 -3.12 -11.25 15.15
C LEU A 281 -2.25 -10.95 13.89
N PRO A 282 -0.98 -10.52 14.05
CA PRO A 282 -0.10 -10.25 12.92
C PRO A 282 0.00 -11.43 11.94
N MET A 283 0.00 -11.16 10.63
CA MET A 283 0.04 -12.20 9.57
C MET A 283 1.20 -13.20 9.73
N MET A 284 2.40 -12.72 10.07
CA MET A 284 3.55 -13.61 10.30
C MET A 284 3.38 -14.54 11.50
N MET A 285 2.57 -14.16 12.49
CA MET A 285 2.21 -15.04 13.61
C MET A 285 1.08 -16.01 13.24
N ARG A 286 0.43 -15.82 12.08
CA ARG A 286 -0.55 -16.72 11.48
C ARG A 286 0.07 -17.68 10.45
N GLY A 287 1.40 -17.74 10.37
CA GLY A 287 2.13 -18.60 9.42
C GLY A 287 2.32 -18.02 8.02
N VAL A 288 1.86 -16.80 7.76
CA VAL A 288 2.01 -16.15 6.44
C VAL A 288 3.38 -15.46 6.36
N PRO A 289 4.31 -15.94 5.52
CA PRO A 289 5.65 -15.37 5.45
C PRO A 289 5.64 -13.94 4.88
N ALA A 290 6.66 -13.17 5.23
CA ALA A 290 6.96 -11.90 4.57
C ALA A 290 8.44 -11.90 4.17
N SER A 291 8.72 -11.89 2.87
CA SER A 291 10.09 -11.85 2.36
C SER A 291 10.84 -10.60 2.85
N PRO A 292 12.18 -10.63 2.98
CA PRO A 292 12.97 -9.46 3.36
C PRO A 292 12.74 -8.25 2.45
N THR A 293 12.60 -8.47 1.14
CA THR A 293 12.27 -7.44 0.14
C THR A 293 10.93 -6.79 0.45
N LYS A 294 9.89 -7.57 0.74
CA LYS A 294 8.56 -7.07 1.10
C LYS A 294 8.57 -6.26 2.39
N GLN A 295 9.26 -6.77 3.43
CA GLN A 295 9.40 -6.04 4.70
C GLN A 295 10.16 -4.72 4.52
N HIS A 296 11.20 -4.70 3.69
CA HIS A 296 11.96 -3.50 3.40
C HIS A 296 11.14 -2.46 2.66
N TYR A 297 10.47 -2.85 1.57
CA TYR A 297 9.60 -1.96 0.80
C TYR A 297 8.49 -1.36 1.68
N ILE A 298 7.74 -2.19 2.42
CA ILE A 298 6.67 -1.72 3.30
C ILE A 298 7.17 -0.67 4.28
N LEU A 299 8.35 -0.88 4.88
CA LEU A 299 8.89 0.06 5.85
C LEU A 299 9.22 1.42 5.22
N ILE A 300 9.85 1.43 4.04
CA ILE A 300 10.20 2.67 3.34
C ILE A 300 8.97 3.38 2.79
N ASP A 301 8.03 2.64 2.20
CA ASP A 301 6.77 3.20 1.71
C ASP A 301 5.95 3.80 2.86
N THR A 302 5.80 3.05 3.97
CA THR A 302 5.09 3.57 5.14
C THR A 302 5.73 4.85 5.67
N GLN A 303 7.07 4.96 5.62
CA GLN A 303 7.74 6.20 6.01
C GLN A 303 7.33 7.38 5.13
N ARG A 304 7.34 7.20 3.81
CA ARG A 304 6.96 8.25 2.86
C ARG A 304 5.53 8.70 3.11
N GLU A 305 4.63 7.75 3.31
CA GLU A 305 3.22 8.02 3.58
C GLU A 305 3.02 8.70 4.93
N ALA A 306 3.73 8.28 5.97
CA ALA A 306 3.65 8.87 7.31
C ALA A 306 4.06 10.35 7.31
N ILE A 307 5.10 10.72 6.53
CA ILE A 307 5.54 12.11 6.37
C ILE A 307 4.42 12.98 5.78
N GLN A 308 3.71 12.48 4.76
CA GLN A 308 2.65 13.22 4.07
C GLN A 308 1.47 13.58 4.99
N VAL A 309 1.25 12.80 6.04
CA VAL A 309 0.14 12.99 6.98
C VAL A 309 0.60 13.45 8.37
N GLY A 310 1.89 13.83 8.51
CA GLY A 310 2.44 14.31 9.77
C GLY A 310 2.52 13.27 10.89
N VAL A 311 2.51 11.98 10.55
CA VAL A 311 2.65 10.89 11.53
C VAL A 311 4.13 10.53 11.67
N PRO A 312 4.71 10.60 12.88
CA PRO A 312 6.12 10.26 13.06
C PRO A 312 6.34 8.75 12.92
N LEU A 313 7.49 8.36 12.35
CA LEU A 313 7.91 6.96 12.21
C LEU A 313 9.41 6.84 12.51
N GLY A 314 9.79 5.85 13.32
CA GLY A 314 11.16 5.63 13.76
C GLY A 314 11.57 6.49 14.98
N PRO A 315 12.41 5.97 15.90
CA PRO A 315 12.92 4.58 15.99
C PRO A 315 11.85 3.53 16.31
N ILE A 316 12.03 2.29 15.84
CA ILE A 316 11.01 1.22 15.91
C ILE A 316 11.41 0.11 16.88
N ALA A 317 10.52 -0.22 17.81
CA ALA A 317 10.55 -1.45 18.61
C ALA A 317 9.45 -2.40 18.13
N ASP A 318 9.75 -3.18 17.08
CA ASP A 318 8.80 -4.10 16.44
C ASP A 318 8.13 -5.03 17.47
N PRO A 319 6.79 -4.96 17.66
CA PRO A 319 6.10 -5.74 18.67
C PRO A 319 5.83 -7.19 18.20
N PHE A 320 6.80 -7.89 17.61
CA PHE A 320 6.60 -9.27 17.14
C PHE A 320 6.58 -10.30 18.27
N GLY A 321 5.61 -11.23 18.25
CA GLY A 321 5.48 -12.29 19.25
C GLY A 321 4.78 -11.81 20.53
N ARG A 322 5.33 -12.19 21.70
CA ARG A 322 4.79 -11.81 23.02
C ARG A 322 4.47 -10.31 23.18
N PRO A 323 5.27 -9.34 22.69
CA PRO A 323 4.91 -7.92 22.72
C PRO A 323 3.58 -7.58 22.03
N ALA A 324 3.25 -8.20 20.89
CA ALA A 324 1.95 -8.02 20.23
C ALA A 324 0.84 -8.64 21.09
N GLU A 325 1.00 -9.87 21.55
CA GLU A 325 -0.02 -10.57 22.35
C GLU A 325 -0.38 -9.78 23.62
N ARG A 326 0.62 -9.32 24.38
CA ARG A 326 0.40 -8.46 25.55
C ARG A 326 -0.34 -7.17 25.20
N GLY A 327 -0.06 -6.62 24.02
CA GLY A 327 -0.72 -5.42 23.53
C GLY A 327 -2.19 -5.67 23.17
N LEU A 328 -2.46 -6.77 22.46
CA LEU A 328 -3.80 -7.16 22.03
C LEU A 328 -4.68 -7.54 23.24
N ALA A 329 -4.13 -8.25 24.22
CA ALA A 329 -4.83 -8.64 25.45
C ALA A 329 -5.41 -7.45 26.24
N LEU A 330 -4.88 -6.25 26.05
CA LEU A 330 -5.32 -5.05 26.74
C LEU A 330 -6.35 -4.23 25.95
N ILE A 331 -6.61 -4.54 24.67
CA ILE A 331 -7.59 -3.79 23.87
C ILE A 331 -9.00 -3.90 24.48
N PRO A 332 -9.53 -5.09 24.83
CA PRO A 332 -10.87 -5.20 25.42
C PRO A 332 -10.99 -4.44 26.74
N TYR A 333 -9.96 -4.51 27.59
CA TYR A 333 -9.92 -3.74 28.83
C TYR A 333 -9.87 -2.22 28.55
N ALA A 334 -9.07 -1.76 27.60
CA ALA A 334 -9.04 -0.34 27.24
C ALA A 334 -10.40 0.15 26.72
N VAL A 335 -11.08 -0.66 25.89
CA VAL A 335 -12.42 -0.36 25.38
C VAL A 335 -13.44 -0.30 26.51
N SER A 336 -13.42 -1.23 27.47
CA SER A 336 -14.35 -1.23 28.61
C SER A 336 -14.18 -0.02 29.54
N GLN A 337 -13.01 0.62 29.53
CA GLN A 337 -12.74 1.87 30.25
C GLN A 337 -13.03 3.13 29.41
N GLY A 338 -13.54 3.00 28.18
CA GLY A 338 -13.73 4.14 27.26
C GLY A 338 -12.40 4.76 26.80
N LYS A 339 -11.32 3.98 26.77
CA LYS A 339 -9.94 4.38 26.44
C LYS A 339 -9.34 3.61 25.25
N GLY A 340 -10.19 3.00 24.43
CA GLY A 340 -9.76 2.22 23.26
C GLY A 340 -8.94 3.04 22.27
N GLU A 341 -9.43 4.23 21.90
CA GLU A 341 -8.72 5.15 21.00
C GLU A 341 -7.35 5.54 21.57
N GLU A 342 -7.33 6.10 22.79
CA GLU A 342 -6.10 6.58 23.42
C GLU A 342 -5.08 5.46 23.59
N TYR A 343 -5.54 4.24 23.89
CA TYR A 343 -4.68 3.07 24.01
C TYR A 343 -4.07 2.67 22.67
N VAL A 344 -4.86 2.54 21.61
CA VAL A 344 -4.37 2.17 20.27
C VAL A 344 -3.37 3.21 19.76
N LEU A 345 -3.69 4.50 19.86
CA LEU A 345 -2.79 5.58 19.45
C LEU A 345 -1.50 5.57 20.28
N SER A 346 -1.62 5.40 21.60
CA SER A 346 -0.47 5.32 22.49
C SER A 346 0.42 4.11 22.17
N PHE A 347 -0.16 2.93 21.93
CA PHE A 347 0.62 1.73 21.66
C PHE A 347 1.36 1.86 20.33
N LEU A 348 0.65 2.20 19.25
CA LEU A 348 1.20 2.33 17.91
C LEU A 348 2.33 3.37 17.88
N LYS A 349 2.09 4.57 18.43
CA LYS A 349 3.14 5.61 18.55
C LYS A 349 4.34 5.12 19.36
N GLY A 350 4.09 4.43 20.48
CA GLY A 350 5.14 3.91 21.34
C GLY A 350 6.10 2.98 20.62
N VAL A 351 5.56 2.03 19.85
CA VAL A 351 6.38 1.00 19.18
C VAL A 351 6.92 1.45 17.82
N TRP A 352 6.17 2.26 17.05
CA TRP A 352 6.54 2.64 15.69
C TRP A 352 7.28 3.97 15.57
N SER A 353 7.24 4.83 16.60
CA SER A 353 7.88 6.15 16.58
C SER A 353 8.83 6.40 17.75
N GLU A 354 8.65 5.75 18.89
CA GLU A 354 9.39 6.08 20.11
C GLU A 354 10.34 4.96 20.58
N GLY A 355 10.40 3.84 19.85
CA GLY A 355 11.21 2.69 20.21
C GLY A 355 10.86 2.07 21.57
N ILE A 356 9.63 2.26 22.06
CA ILE A 356 9.19 1.71 23.35
C ILE A 356 8.95 0.21 23.22
N ARG A 357 9.66 -0.58 24.03
CA ARG A 357 9.54 -2.04 24.06
C ARG A 357 8.29 -2.47 24.83
N SER A 358 7.18 -2.67 24.11
CA SER A 358 5.89 -3.12 24.66
C SER A 358 5.94 -4.50 25.32
N GLY A 359 6.93 -5.34 24.99
CA GLY A 359 7.15 -6.62 25.67
C GLY A 359 7.63 -6.52 27.13
N SER A 360 8.09 -5.34 27.58
CA SER A 360 8.57 -5.10 28.94
C SER A 360 7.52 -4.42 29.82
N ASN A 361 7.50 -4.71 31.13
CA ASN A 361 6.56 -4.03 32.05
C ASN A 361 6.79 -2.52 32.06
N ARG A 362 8.05 -2.06 32.00
CA ARG A 362 8.39 -0.63 31.93
C ARG A 362 7.81 0.03 30.68
N GLY A 363 7.98 -0.59 29.52
CA GLY A 363 7.48 -0.06 28.25
C GLY A 363 5.95 -0.10 28.18
N LEU A 364 5.35 -1.22 28.56
CA LEU A 364 3.90 -1.37 28.57
C LEU A 364 3.24 -0.37 29.53
N ARG A 365 3.80 -0.19 30.74
CA ARG A 365 3.33 0.82 31.70
C ARG A 365 3.37 2.23 31.12
N LYS A 366 4.46 2.60 30.44
CA LYS A 366 4.57 3.91 29.78
C LYS A 366 3.46 4.09 28.72
N ILE A 367 3.21 3.06 27.91
CA ILE A 367 2.16 3.07 26.87
C ILE A 367 0.77 3.20 27.51
N THR A 368 0.44 2.36 28.50
CA THR A 368 -0.90 2.30 29.08
C THR A 368 -1.21 3.53 29.94
N SER A 369 -0.24 4.02 30.72
CA SER A 369 -0.42 5.23 31.52
C SER A 369 -0.65 6.48 30.65
N ARG A 370 -0.01 6.58 29.46
CA ARG A 370 -0.31 7.67 28.50
C ARG A 370 -1.74 7.62 27.98
N ALA A 371 -2.33 6.42 27.90
CA ALA A 371 -3.73 6.24 27.53
C ALA A 371 -4.72 6.45 28.70
N GLY A 372 -4.21 6.76 29.89
CA GLY A 372 -5.04 6.93 31.08
C GLY A 372 -5.47 5.63 31.76
N LEU A 373 -4.87 4.48 31.39
CA LEU A 373 -5.16 3.21 32.04
C LEU A 373 -4.35 3.04 33.33
N ASP A 374 -5.00 2.52 34.37
CA ASP A 374 -4.37 2.24 35.65
C ASP A 374 -3.49 0.98 35.54
N TRP A 375 -2.34 0.98 36.23
CA TRP A 375 -1.37 -0.10 36.08
C TRP A 375 -1.84 -1.41 36.74
N ASP A 376 -2.65 -1.35 37.80
CA ASP A 376 -3.14 -2.55 38.48
C ASP A 376 -4.15 -3.29 37.60
N GLY A 377 -5.05 -2.57 36.94
CA GLY A 377 -5.96 -3.06 35.92
C GLY A 377 -5.22 -3.66 34.73
N VAL A 378 -4.18 -2.98 34.24
CA VAL A 378 -3.31 -3.52 33.19
C VAL A 378 -2.66 -4.84 33.61
N GLN A 379 -2.15 -4.94 34.83
CA GLN A 379 -1.53 -6.17 35.33
C GLN A 379 -2.49 -7.35 35.39
N LYS A 380 -3.77 -7.09 35.70
CA LYS A 380 -4.83 -8.12 35.74
C LYS A 380 -5.16 -8.66 34.35
N HIS A 381 -5.12 -7.82 33.31
CA HIS A 381 -5.60 -8.19 31.96
C HIS A 381 -4.50 -8.52 30.96
N MET A 382 -3.25 -8.08 31.16
CA MET A 382 -2.17 -8.23 30.16
C MET A 382 -1.75 -9.68 29.84
N ASN A 383 -2.18 -10.64 30.64
CA ASN A 383 -1.96 -12.08 30.44
C ASN A 383 -3.29 -12.84 30.24
N ASN A 384 -4.41 -12.14 30.01
CA ASN A 384 -5.65 -12.78 29.63
C ASN A 384 -5.49 -13.38 28.22
N GLU A 385 -6.20 -14.47 27.95
CA GLU A 385 -6.23 -15.17 26.66
C GLU A 385 -7.58 -15.01 25.94
N GLU A 386 -8.63 -14.49 26.61
CA GLU A 386 -9.99 -14.31 26.05
C GLU A 386 -10.00 -13.43 24.78
N TRP A 387 -9.06 -12.48 24.66
CA TRP A 387 -8.91 -11.65 23.46
C TRP A 387 -8.66 -12.47 22.18
N ARG A 388 -8.19 -13.72 22.29
CA ARG A 388 -7.91 -14.56 21.12
C ARG A 388 -9.17 -14.98 20.38
N GLU A 389 -10.25 -15.25 21.11
CA GLU A 389 -11.53 -15.61 20.49
C GLU A 389 -12.08 -14.44 19.68
N GLU A 390 -12.02 -13.23 20.26
CA GLU A 390 -12.39 -12.00 19.56
C GLU A 390 -11.48 -11.72 18.35
N ALA A 391 -10.15 -11.88 18.51
CA ALA A 391 -9.21 -11.69 17.41
C ALA A 391 -9.45 -12.67 16.25
N GLU A 392 -9.82 -13.92 16.56
CA GLU A 392 -10.14 -14.93 15.57
C GLU A 392 -11.48 -14.66 14.88
N ALA A 393 -12.51 -14.26 15.64
CA ALA A 393 -13.79 -13.83 15.06
C ALA A 393 -13.61 -12.62 14.12
N ASN A 394 -12.81 -11.63 14.54
CA ASN A 394 -12.44 -10.50 13.70
C ASN A 394 -11.67 -10.95 12.45
N ARG A 395 -10.77 -11.93 12.57
CA ARG A 395 -10.05 -12.49 11.43
C ARG A 395 -11.02 -13.15 10.45
N VAL A 396 -11.92 -14.02 10.90
CA VAL A 396 -12.91 -14.68 10.03
C VAL A 396 -13.77 -13.64 9.31
N ALA A 397 -14.31 -12.65 10.03
CA ALA A 397 -15.09 -11.57 9.43
C ALA A 397 -14.31 -10.76 8.38
N LEU A 398 -12.99 -10.56 8.58
CA LEU A 398 -12.12 -9.91 7.61
C LEU A 398 -12.02 -10.74 6.31
N TYR A 399 -11.84 -12.06 6.43
CA TYR A 399 -11.78 -12.99 5.29
C TYR A 399 -13.12 -13.08 4.55
N ASP A 400 -14.24 -13.10 5.28
CA ASP A 400 -15.59 -13.12 4.68
C ASP A 400 -15.87 -11.89 3.82
N MET A 401 -15.20 -10.77 4.10
CA MET A 401 -15.23 -9.55 3.28
C MET A 401 -14.27 -9.57 2.08
N GLY A 402 -13.53 -10.67 1.90
CA GLY A 402 -12.50 -10.82 0.88
C GLY A 402 -11.18 -10.10 1.20
N LEU A 403 -10.91 -9.81 2.48
CA LEU A 403 -9.69 -9.16 2.94
C LEU A 403 -8.90 -10.07 3.89
N TRP A 404 -7.58 -9.89 3.96
CA TRP A 404 -6.70 -10.68 4.84
C TRP A 404 -5.68 -9.82 5.60
N GLY A 405 -5.46 -8.60 5.10
CA GLY A 405 -4.52 -7.61 5.59
C GLY A 405 -5.18 -6.47 6.37
N VAL A 406 -4.34 -5.63 6.96
CA VAL A 406 -4.76 -4.46 7.76
C VAL A 406 -3.83 -3.26 7.48
N PRO A 407 -4.28 -2.01 7.68
CA PRO A 407 -5.60 -1.61 8.15
C PRO A 407 -6.69 -1.84 7.11
N SER A 408 -7.88 -2.25 7.56
CA SER A 408 -9.07 -2.38 6.71
C SER A 408 -10.27 -1.77 7.41
N TYR A 409 -11.28 -1.37 6.64
CA TYR A 409 -12.45 -0.68 7.14
C TYR A 409 -13.72 -1.24 6.54
N LYS A 410 -14.79 -1.26 7.32
CA LYS A 410 -16.16 -1.42 6.85
C LYS A 410 -17.01 -0.29 7.39
N VAL A 411 -17.69 0.42 6.49
CA VAL A 411 -18.68 1.47 6.79
C VAL A 411 -19.82 1.29 5.82
N GLY A 412 -21.06 1.18 6.30
CA GLY A 412 -22.22 0.97 5.43
C GLY A 412 -21.99 -0.17 4.42
N SER A 413 -22.00 0.19 3.14
CA SER A 413 -21.75 -0.72 2.02
C SER A 413 -20.28 -0.80 1.58
N VAL A 414 -19.42 0.10 2.06
CA VAL A 414 -18.02 0.21 1.66
C VAL A 414 -17.13 -0.70 2.49
N ILE A 415 -16.28 -1.45 1.79
CA ILE A 415 -15.19 -2.26 2.32
C ILE A 415 -13.91 -1.75 1.68
N ALA A 416 -12.93 -1.36 2.49
CA ALA A 416 -11.68 -0.74 2.02
C ALA A 416 -10.46 -1.32 2.73
N TRP A 417 -9.33 -1.41 2.03
CA TRP A 417 -8.05 -1.87 2.57
C TRP A 417 -6.94 -0.87 2.30
N GLY A 418 -6.11 -0.60 3.31
CA GLY A 418 -4.96 0.30 3.19
C GLY A 418 -5.19 1.67 3.81
N GLN A 419 -4.11 2.31 4.28
CA GLN A 419 -4.19 3.67 4.85
C GLN A 419 -4.57 4.72 3.81
N ASP A 420 -4.27 4.44 2.54
CA ASP A 420 -4.52 5.24 1.35
C ASP A 420 -5.96 5.13 0.83
N ARG A 421 -6.82 4.33 1.47
CA ARG A 421 -8.26 4.22 1.16
C ARG A 421 -9.18 4.89 2.17
N LEU A 422 -8.66 5.69 3.11
CA LEU A 422 -9.51 6.46 4.04
C LEU A 422 -10.46 7.44 3.33
N TRP A 423 -10.16 7.85 2.10
CA TRP A 423 -11.07 8.70 1.32
C TRP A 423 -12.34 7.95 0.89
N LEU A 424 -12.30 6.62 0.70
CA LEU A 424 -13.51 5.81 0.47
C LEU A 424 -14.37 5.76 1.73
N VAL A 425 -13.73 5.64 2.89
CA VAL A 425 -14.40 5.68 4.21
C VAL A 425 -15.11 7.02 4.39
N GLU A 426 -14.42 8.12 4.09
CA GLU A 426 -15.00 9.47 4.17
C GLU A 426 -16.18 9.66 3.20
N GLN A 427 -16.06 9.20 1.94
CA GLN A 427 -17.14 9.29 0.97
C GLN A 427 -18.41 8.55 1.45
N GLU A 428 -18.26 7.35 2.01
CA GLU A 428 -19.41 6.62 2.54
C GLU A 428 -19.98 7.29 3.80
N LEU A 429 -19.14 7.83 4.69
CA LEU A 429 -19.62 8.60 5.84
C LEU A 429 -20.42 9.83 5.41
N ALA A 430 -19.97 10.57 4.39
CA ALA A 430 -20.69 11.71 3.82
C ALA A 430 -22.05 11.28 3.25
N LYS A 431 -22.07 10.23 2.44
CA LYS A 431 -23.29 9.67 1.85
C LYS A 431 -24.29 9.22 2.93
N LEU A 432 -23.84 8.52 3.96
CA LEU A 432 -24.69 8.09 5.08
C LEU A 432 -25.21 9.27 5.91
N ALA A 433 -24.46 10.36 5.97
CA ALA A 433 -24.89 11.64 6.57
C ALA A 433 -25.82 12.46 5.65
N GLY A 434 -26.11 11.99 4.43
CA GLY A 434 -26.93 12.69 3.45
C GLY A 434 -26.26 13.90 2.80
N GLN A 435 -24.92 13.88 2.68
CA GLN A 435 -24.09 14.99 2.22
C GLN A 435 -23.42 14.73 0.87
#